data_AF-A0A1B9F2C8-F1
#
_entry.id   AF-A0A1B9F2C8-F1
#
_cell.length_a   1.000
_cell.length_b   1.000
_cell.length_c   1.000
_cell.angle_alpha   90.00
_cell.angle_beta   90.00
_cell.angle_gamma   90.00
#
_symmetry.space_group_name_H-M   'P 1'
#
loop_
_entity.id
_entity.type
_entity.pdbx_description
1 polymer ?
#
loop_
_entity_poly.entity_id
_entity_poly.type
_entity_poly.pdbx_seq_one_letter_code
_entity_poly.pdbx_strand_id
1 'polypeptide(L)'
;MTTSATLLPAVVRPAQEDRYWLSSDHCAGPVLDLLNSLGWAVVDTPEANVHATSPDGHVYVGWLPENPAAWKRDIVWRVQVLPADGAPWVQEFGIHTPSEAVAGFLAALVAHSSH
;
A
#
# COMPACT_ATOMS: atom_id res chain seq x y z
N MET A 1 -13.37 -44.98 7.38
CA MET A 1 -12.63 -43.75 7.75
C MET A 1 -11.86 -43.31 6.52
N THR A 2 -12.26 -42.22 5.87
CA THR A 2 -11.56 -41.66 4.71
C THR A 2 -10.92 -40.35 5.14
N THR A 3 -9.59 -40.34 5.15
CA THR A 3 -8.75 -39.17 5.36
C THR A 3 -8.96 -38.20 4.20
N SER A 4 -9.54 -37.03 4.48
CA SER A 4 -9.53 -35.90 3.56
C SER A 4 -8.10 -35.40 3.44
N ALA A 5 -7.50 -35.60 2.27
CA ALA A 5 -6.25 -34.93 1.92
C ALA A 5 -6.56 -33.45 1.72
N THR A 6 -6.06 -32.60 2.61
CA THR A 6 -6.08 -31.14 2.44
C THR A 6 -5.38 -30.81 1.12
N LEU A 7 -6.17 -30.46 0.09
CA LEU A 7 -5.66 -29.92 -1.16
C LEU A 7 -5.00 -28.58 -0.83
N LEU A 8 -3.68 -28.54 -0.81
CA LEU A 8 -2.93 -27.29 -0.78
C LEU A 8 -3.40 -26.43 -1.97
N PRO A 9 -3.59 -25.12 -1.79
CA PRO A 9 -3.93 -24.24 -2.90
C PRO A 9 -2.89 -24.41 -4.01
N ALA A 10 -3.36 -24.57 -5.24
CA ALA A 10 -2.49 -24.72 -6.40
C ALA A 10 -1.47 -23.59 -6.40
N VAL A 11 -0.18 -23.93 -6.56
CA VAL A 11 0.87 -22.92 -6.68
C VAL A 11 0.59 -22.12 -7.95
N VAL A 12 0.02 -20.93 -7.78
CA VAL A 12 -0.12 -19.96 -8.86
C VAL A 12 1.29 -19.44 -9.14
N ARG A 13 1.92 -19.97 -10.19
CA ARG A 13 3.15 -19.40 -10.73
C ARG A 13 2.71 -18.31 -11.71
N PRO A 14 2.87 -17.02 -11.38
CA PRO A 14 2.64 -15.98 -12.37
C PRO A 14 3.56 -16.26 -13.57
N ALA A 15 3.01 -16.09 -14.77
CA ALA A 15 3.79 -16.21 -16.00
C ALA A 15 5.07 -15.36 -15.87
N GLN A 16 6.17 -15.83 -16.47
CA GLN A 16 7.39 -15.04 -16.61
C GLN A 16 7.18 -13.94 -17.68
N GLU A 17 6.06 -13.23 -17.60
CA GLU A 17 5.95 -11.96 -18.28
C GLU A 17 6.94 -11.00 -17.63
N ASP A 18 7.45 -10.10 -18.45
CA ASP A 18 8.39 -9.05 -18.08
C ASP A 18 7.90 -8.30 -16.84
N ARG A 19 8.44 -8.68 -15.67
CA ARG A 19 8.07 -8.14 -14.35
C ARG A 19 8.64 -6.74 -14.12
N TYR A 20 8.73 -5.92 -15.16
CA TYR A 20 9.27 -4.57 -15.07
C TYR A 20 8.43 -3.68 -14.13
N TRP A 21 7.14 -3.99 -13.96
CA TRP A 21 6.25 -3.39 -12.96
C TRP A 21 6.61 -3.73 -11.50
N LEU A 22 7.45 -4.75 -11.26
CA LEU A 22 8.04 -5.00 -9.94
C LEU A 22 9.35 -4.21 -9.73
N SER A 23 9.73 -3.35 -10.67
CA SER A 23 10.80 -2.38 -10.47
C SER A 23 10.20 -1.06 -9.98
N SER A 24 10.91 -0.34 -9.11
CA SER A 24 10.48 1.00 -8.74
C SER A 24 10.65 1.93 -9.95
N ASP A 25 9.54 2.46 -10.46
CA ASP A 25 9.51 3.53 -11.45
C ASP A 25 9.47 4.93 -10.79
N HIS A 26 9.56 4.96 -9.45
CA HIS A 26 9.45 6.15 -8.61
C HIS A 26 8.13 6.94 -8.81
N CYS A 27 7.07 6.28 -9.29
CA CYS A 27 5.77 6.88 -9.53
C CYS A 27 4.72 6.41 -8.53
N ALA A 28 3.83 7.28 -8.08
CA ALA A 28 2.73 6.93 -7.18
C ALA A 28 1.50 6.33 -7.88
N GLY A 29 1.48 6.29 -9.22
CA GLY A 29 0.30 6.00 -10.05
C GLY A 29 -0.55 4.82 -9.59
N PRO A 30 0.00 3.60 -9.47
CA PRO A 30 -0.77 2.41 -9.07
C PRO A 30 -1.48 2.55 -7.71
N VAL A 31 -0.85 3.25 -6.75
CA VAL A 31 -1.46 3.51 -5.43
C VAL A 31 -2.54 4.57 -5.56
N LEU A 32 -2.31 5.66 -6.30
CA LEU A 32 -3.30 6.72 -6.48
C LEU A 32 -4.56 6.22 -7.19
N ASP A 33 -4.41 5.39 -8.22
CA ASP A 33 -5.53 4.76 -8.92
C ASP A 33 -6.37 3.88 -7.97
N LEU A 34 -5.70 3.05 -7.15
CA LEU A 34 -6.37 2.26 -6.13
C LEU A 34 -7.13 3.14 -5.13
N LEU A 35 -6.48 4.14 -4.54
CA LEU A 35 -7.09 5.00 -3.51
C LEU A 35 -8.28 5.80 -4.05
N ASN A 36 -8.19 6.32 -5.27
CA ASN A 36 -9.31 6.95 -5.97
C ASN A 36 -10.47 5.97 -6.19
N SER A 37 -10.18 4.74 -6.60
CA SER A 37 -11.22 3.72 -6.81
C SER A 37 -11.95 3.33 -5.52
N LEU A 38 -11.27 3.44 -4.38
CA LEU A 38 -11.83 3.20 -3.03
C LEU A 38 -12.54 4.44 -2.46
N GLY A 39 -12.58 5.55 -3.19
CA GLY A 39 -13.23 6.80 -2.76
C GLY A 39 -12.51 7.53 -1.63
N TRP A 40 -11.20 7.35 -1.50
CA TRP A 40 -10.41 8.05 -0.49
C TRP A 40 -10.25 9.52 -0.86
N ALA A 41 -10.17 10.38 0.16
CA ALA A 41 -9.82 11.79 -0.06
C ALA A 41 -8.32 11.89 -0.34
N VAL A 42 -7.95 12.29 -1.55
CA VAL A 42 -6.56 12.46 -2.01
C VAL A 42 -6.27 13.94 -2.21
N VAL A 43 -5.17 14.44 -1.64
CA VAL A 43 -4.72 15.83 -1.73
C VAL A 43 -3.22 15.86 -2.05
N ASP A 44 -2.83 16.60 -3.09
CA ASP A 44 -1.44 16.92 -3.38
C ASP A 44 -1.01 18.24 -2.73
N THR A 45 0.29 18.36 -2.46
CA THR A 45 0.90 19.61 -2.02
C THR A 45 1.71 20.24 -3.16
N PRO A 46 2.01 21.55 -3.10
CA PRO A 46 2.87 22.21 -4.10
C PRO A 46 4.24 21.56 -4.27
N GLU A 47 4.73 20.87 -3.23
CA GLU A 47 5.97 20.10 -3.22
C GLU A 47 5.80 18.68 -3.76
N ALA A 48 4.74 18.37 -4.52
CA ALA A 48 4.50 17.05 -5.12
C ALA A 48 4.38 15.89 -4.12
N ASN A 49 4.17 16.17 -2.83
CA ASN A 49 3.75 15.15 -1.88
C ASN A 49 2.26 14.89 -2.06
N VAL A 50 1.83 13.65 -1.84
CA VAL A 50 0.41 13.28 -1.88
C VAL A 50 0.01 12.66 -0.55
N HIS A 51 -1.15 13.08 -0.08
CA HIS A 51 -1.76 12.63 1.16
C HIS A 51 -3.13 12.06 0.84
N ALA A 52 -3.42 10.88 1.38
CA ALA A 52 -4.72 10.26 1.27
C ALA A 52 -5.24 9.83 2.64
N THR A 53 -6.55 9.91 2.84
CA THR A 53 -7.21 9.45 4.07
C THR A 53 -8.44 8.62 3.72
N SER A 54 -8.61 7.51 4.43
CA SER A 54 -9.76 6.63 4.26
C SER A 54 -11.06 7.35 4.63
N PRO A 55 -12.21 6.96 4.05
CA PRO A 55 -13.50 7.60 4.34
C PRO A 55 -13.89 7.59 5.82
N ASP A 56 -13.44 6.58 6.57
CA ASP A 56 -13.66 6.43 8.02
C ASP A 56 -12.62 7.16 8.88
N GLY A 57 -11.60 7.77 8.26
CA GLY A 57 -10.53 8.51 8.94
C GLY A 57 -9.50 7.66 9.68
N HIS A 58 -9.58 6.33 9.60
CA HIS A 58 -8.72 5.42 10.36
C HIS A 58 -7.39 5.11 9.68
N VAL A 59 -7.27 5.34 8.38
CA VAL A 59 -6.04 5.08 7.62
C VAL A 59 -5.59 6.33 6.87
N TYR A 60 -4.33 6.68 7.06
CA TYR A 60 -3.64 7.72 6.32
C TYR A 60 -2.54 7.08 5.46
N VAL A 61 -2.42 7.53 4.21
CA VAL A 61 -1.35 7.15 3.29
C VAL A 61 -0.67 8.41 2.78
N GLY A 62 0.65 8.47 2.89
CA GLY A 62 1.48 9.54 2.32
C GLY A 62 2.45 9.00 1.29
N TRP A 63 2.44 9.58 0.09
CA TRP A 63 3.56 9.58 -0.85
C TRP A 63 4.36 10.85 -0.61
N LEU A 64 5.59 10.72 -0.13
CA LEU A 64 6.37 11.80 0.48
C LEU A 64 7.77 11.95 -0.17
N PRO A 65 7.88 12.05 -1.51
CA PRO A 65 9.17 12.13 -2.19
C PRO A 65 9.97 13.38 -1.77
N GLU A 66 9.28 14.47 -1.44
CA GLU A 66 9.92 15.75 -1.12
C GLU A 66 9.94 16.05 0.40
N ASN A 67 9.59 15.07 1.24
CA ASN A 67 9.68 15.25 2.69
C ASN A 67 11.14 15.09 3.17
N PRO A 68 11.80 16.14 3.70
CA PRO A 68 13.23 16.06 4.03
C PRO A 68 13.56 15.06 5.15
N ALA A 69 12.63 14.79 6.06
CA ALA A 69 12.85 13.86 7.15
C ALA A 69 12.68 12.39 6.70
N ALA A 70 11.70 12.13 5.82
CA ALA A 70 11.50 10.81 5.22
C ALA A 70 12.62 10.49 4.22
N TRP A 71 13.01 11.47 3.39
CA TRP A 71 14.06 11.33 2.40
C TRP A 71 15.41 10.96 3.00
N LYS A 72 15.79 11.55 4.15
CA LYS A 72 17.02 11.18 4.90
C LYS A 72 17.07 9.71 5.34
N ARG A 73 15.94 9.01 5.31
CA ARG A 73 15.79 7.61 5.70
C ARG A 73 15.44 6.71 4.50
N ASP A 74 15.55 7.24 3.28
CA ASP A 74 15.16 6.60 2.02
C ASP A 74 13.68 6.16 1.99
N ILE A 75 12.82 6.83 2.77
CA ILE A 75 11.38 6.56 2.86
C ILE A 75 10.61 7.51 1.97
N VAL A 76 9.70 6.94 1.16
CA VAL A 76 8.80 7.70 0.29
C VAL A 76 7.34 7.33 0.48
N TRP A 77 7.05 6.17 1.08
CA TRP A 77 5.69 5.81 1.47
C TRP A 77 5.56 5.74 2.98
N ARG A 78 4.46 6.28 3.50
CA ARG A 78 4.07 6.12 4.91
C ARG A 78 2.60 5.77 5.00
N VAL A 79 2.29 4.61 5.55
CA VAL A 79 0.94 4.19 5.92
C VAL A 79 0.81 4.27 7.43
N GLN A 80 -0.15 5.04 7.92
CA GLN A 80 -0.46 5.14 9.34
C GLN A 80 -1.88 4.65 9.57
N VAL A 81 -2.05 3.76 10.54
CA VAL A 81 -3.35 3.22 10.93
C VAL A 81 -3.63 3.59 12.37
N LEU A 82 -4.81 4.18 12.57
CA LEU A 82 -5.39 4.56 13.84
C LEU A 82 -6.67 3.72 14.01
N PRO A 83 -6.58 2.47 14.47
CA PRO A 83 -7.75 1.61 14.56
C PRO A 83 -8.72 2.13 15.63
N ALA A 84 -10.02 1.82 15.48
CA ALA A 84 -11.01 2.12 16.51
C ALA A 84 -10.69 1.39 17.83
N ASP A 85 -10.20 0.15 17.72
CA ASP A 85 -9.76 -0.68 18.83
C ASP A 85 -8.31 -1.14 18.62
N GLY A 86 -7.47 -0.97 19.64
CA GLY A 86 -6.08 -1.41 19.63
C GLY A 86 -5.05 -0.30 19.48
N ALA A 87 -3.78 -0.69 19.31
CA ALA A 87 -2.67 0.26 19.25
C ALA A 87 -2.47 0.80 17.81
N PRO A 88 -2.23 2.11 17.66
CA PRO A 88 -1.90 2.68 16.37
C PRO A 88 -0.53 2.18 15.89
N TRP A 89 -0.36 2.06 14.57
CA TRP A 89 0.89 1.61 13.97
C TRP A 89 1.20 2.34 12.66
N VAL A 90 2.46 2.23 12.25
CA VAL A 90 2.99 2.85 11.03
C VAL A 90 3.79 1.82 10.24
N GLN A 91 3.56 1.75 8.94
CA GLN A 91 4.40 1.03 7.99
C GLN A 91 5.00 2.02 6.99
N GLU A 92 6.30 1.95 6.78
CA GLU A 92 7.03 2.80 5.82
C GLU A 92 7.58 1.93 4.69
N PHE A 93 7.63 2.47 3.47
CA PHE A 93 8.31 1.82 2.33
C PHE A 93 9.29 2.78 1.67
N GLY A 94 10.40 2.21 1.20
CA GLY A 94 11.52 2.98 0.68
C GLY A 94 11.45 3.24 -0.82
N ILE A 95 12.41 4.03 -1.32
CA ILE A 95 12.49 4.44 -2.74
C ILE A 95 12.58 3.29 -3.74
N HIS A 96 13.00 2.11 -3.27
CA HIS A 96 13.15 0.91 -4.10
C HIS A 96 11.95 -0.04 -4.00
N THR A 97 10.93 0.30 -3.21
CA THR A 97 9.69 -0.47 -3.16
C THR A 97 8.81 -0.09 -4.34
N PRO A 98 8.41 -1.05 -5.22
CA PRO A 98 7.49 -0.79 -6.31
C PRO A 98 6.12 -0.35 -5.78
N SER A 99 5.49 0.59 -6.46
CA SER A 99 4.20 1.13 -6.03
C SER A 99 3.08 0.08 -6.05
N GLU A 100 3.19 -0.93 -6.90
CA GLU A 100 2.27 -2.06 -6.94
C GLU A 100 2.38 -2.95 -5.69
N ALA A 101 3.56 -3.05 -5.08
CA ALA A 101 3.71 -3.76 -3.80
C ALA A 101 3.01 -2.99 -2.67
N VAL A 102 3.11 -1.66 -2.68
CA VAL A 102 2.40 -0.80 -1.72
C VAL A 102 0.90 -0.84 -1.96
N ALA A 103 0.45 -0.80 -3.22
CA ALA A 103 -0.96 -0.95 -3.58
C ALA A 103 -1.52 -2.31 -3.14
N GLY A 104 -0.77 -3.40 -3.34
CA GLY A 104 -1.14 -4.73 -2.86
C GLY A 104 -1.25 -4.81 -1.34
N PHE A 105 -0.33 -4.19 -0.61
CA PHE A 105 -0.41 -4.07 0.85
C PHE A 105 -1.67 -3.32 1.28
N LEU A 106 -1.96 -2.17 0.65
CA LEU A 106 -3.16 -1.37 0.95
C LEU A 106 -4.45 -2.13 0.62
N ALA A 107 -4.51 -2.81 -0.52
CA ALA A 107 -5.65 -3.63 -0.90
C ALA A 107 -5.93 -4.73 0.12
N ALA A 108 -4.89 -5.42 0.60
CA ALA A 108 -5.04 -6.42 1.66
C ALA A 108 -5.48 -5.79 2.99
N LEU A 109 -4.89 -4.65 3.36
CA LEU A 109 -5.22 -3.93 4.59
C LEU A 109 -6.70 -3.53 4.64
N VAL A 110 -7.25 -2.99 3.56
CA VAL A 110 -8.66 -2.53 3.51
C VAL A 110 -9.65 -3.69 3.36
N ALA A 111 -9.26 -4.81 2.73
CA ALA A 111 -10.13 -5.96 2.55
C ALA A 111 -10.46 -6.67 3.88
N HIS A 112 -9.61 -6.53 4.90
CA HIS A 112 -9.73 -7.23 6.18
C HIS A 112 -10.27 -6.37 7.33
N SER A 113 -10.72 -5.13 7.10
CA SER A 113 -11.27 -4.26 8.16
C SER A 113 -12.72 -4.59 8.56
N SER A 114 -13.25 -5.72 8.11
CA SER A 114 -14.56 -6.25 8.49
C SER A 114 -14.39 -7.43 9.46
N HIS A 115 -14.13 -7.16 10.74
CA HIS A 115 -14.28 -8.17 11.78
C HIS A 115 -14.74 -7.58 13.10
#